data_AF-A0A8G1TUL1-F1
#
_entry.id   AF-A0A8G1TUL1-F1
#
_cell.length_a   1.000
_cell.length_b   1.000
_cell.length_c   1.000
_cell.angle_alpha   90.00
_cell.angle_beta   90.00
_cell.angle_gamma   90.00
#
_symmetry.space_group_name_H-M   'P 1'
#
loop_
_entity.id
_entity.type
_entity.pdbx_description
1 polymer ?
#
loop_
_entity_poly.entity_id
_entity_poly.type
_entity_poly.pdbx_seq_one_letter_code
_entity_poly.pdbx_strand_id
1 'polypeptide(L)'
;MNDPVLLYAASAALACVLLLGALEKLRDMAGFAAIVSAYRILPAGWSGAFAWLFVLGEALSGALLLAPARQAAGAQLALLVLAAATLALAFNLLRGHRDIDCGCGGPAAGGPGRGAQRGGLSWWLVLRNAALALWAAPALISAAGQSRGLQWADSAAVFGLAMAAVGLYFTANHLLASHLKLRNL
;
A
#
# COMPACT_ATOMS: atom_id res chain seq x y z
N MET A 1 -2.13 -19.78 16.72
CA MET A 1 -3.31 -20.07 15.88
C MET A 1 -2.99 -19.71 14.44
N ASN A 2 -3.16 -20.65 13.51
CA ASN A 2 -3.06 -20.40 12.06
C ASN A 2 -4.42 -20.70 11.42
N ASP A 3 -5.43 -19.89 11.73
CA ASP A 3 -6.76 -20.07 11.16
C ASP A 3 -6.72 -19.68 9.67
N PRO A 4 -7.02 -20.59 8.73
CA PRO A 4 -6.88 -20.32 7.29
C PRO A 4 -7.76 -19.16 6.83
N VAL A 5 -8.94 -18.99 7.44
CA VAL A 5 -9.85 -17.86 7.22
C VAL A 5 -9.15 -16.52 7.46
N LEU A 6 -8.38 -16.40 8.55
CA LEU A 6 -7.67 -15.17 8.92
C LEU A 6 -6.54 -14.86 7.92
N LEU A 7 -5.86 -15.90 7.45
CA LEU A 7 -4.77 -15.81 6.46
C LEU A 7 -5.28 -15.38 5.08
N TYR A 8 -6.35 -16.01 4.59
CA TYR A 8 -6.99 -15.60 3.35
C TYR A 8 -7.58 -14.18 3.45
N ALA A 9 -8.24 -13.83 4.57
CA ALA A 9 -8.76 -12.48 4.82
C ALA A 9 -7.66 -11.41 4.81
N ALA A 10 -6.53 -11.65 5.50
CA ALA A 10 -5.38 -10.73 5.48
C ALA A 10 -4.80 -10.58 4.07
N SER A 11 -4.66 -11.68 3.31
CA SER A 11 -4.16 -11.62 1.92
C SER A 11 -5.11 -10.88 0.99
N ALA A 12 -6.44 -11.03 1.15
CA ALA A 12 -7.46 -10.33 0.38
C ALA A 12 -7.51 -8.84 0.75
N ALA A 13 -7.41 -8.49 2.04
CA ALA A 13 -7.30 -7.11 2.50
C ALA A 13 -6.08 -6.40 1.89
N LEU A 14 -4.92 -7.06 1.96
CA LEU A 14 -3.66 -6.54 1.39
C LEU A 14 -3.75 -6.41 -0.13
N ALA A 15 -4.33 -7.39 -0.82
CA ALA A 15 -4.56 -7.33 -2.26
C ALA A 15 -5.49 -6.16 -2.64
N CYS A 16 -6.58 -5.95 -1.91
CA CYS A 16 -7.48 -4.82 -2.14
C CYS A 16 -6.77 -3.47 -1.90
N VAL A 17 -5.97 -3.33 -0.84
CA VAL A 17 -5.20 -2.09 -0.59
C VAL A 17 -4.20 -1.81 -1.72
N LEU A 18 -3.47 -2.83 -2.18
CA LEU A 18 -2.49 -2.70 -3.28
C LEU A 18 -3.17 -2.41 -4.63
N LEU A 19 -4.26 -3.10 -4.95
CA LEU A 19 -5.00 -2.90 -6.21
C LEU A 19 -5.68 -1.53 -6.26
N LEU A 20 -6.33 -1.08 -5.17
CA LEU A 20 -6.92 0.25 -5.10
C LEU A 20 -5.84 1.33 -5.17
N GLY A 21 -4.74 1.18 -4.43
CA GLY A 21 -3.59 2.08 -4.48
C GLY A 21 -2.92 2.14 -5.86
N ALA A 22 -2.89 1.03 -6.61
CA ALA A 22 -2.40 1.00 -7.99
C ALA A 22 -3.37 1.70 -8.96
N LEU A 23 -4.69 1.44 -8.84
CA LEU A 23 -5.72 2.07 -9.67
C LEU A 23 -5.77 3.60 -9.49
N GLU A 24 -5.52 4.09 -8.28
CA GLU A 24 -5.41 5.52 -7.99
C GLU A 24 -4.16 6.14 -8.64
N LYS A 25 -2.99 5.48 -8.55
CA LYS A 25 -1.76 5.94 -9.21
C LYS A 25 -1.79 5.78 -10.73
N LEU A 26 -2.57 4.84 -11.29
CA LEU A 26 -2.83 4.75 -12.73
C LEU A 26 -3.69 5.92 -13.22
N ARG A 27 -4.63 6.40 -12.40
CA ARG A 27 -5.51 7.56 -12.72
C ARG A 27 -4.75 8.89 -12.74
N ASP A 28 -3.76 9.08 -11.88
CA ASP A 28 -2.85 10.23 -11.92
C ASP A 28 -1.37 9.82 -11.90
N MET A 29 -0.96 9.11 -12.95
CA MET A 29 0.43 8.68 -13.14
C MET A 29 1.38 9.89 -13.29
N ALA A 30 0.89 11.03 -13.78
CA ALA A 30 1.66 12.27 -13.90
C ALA A 30 1.95 12.88 -12.51
N GLY A 31 0.95 12.99 -11.65
CA GLY A 31 1.10 13.41 -10.26
C GLY A 31 1.98 12.44 -9.46
N PHE A 32 1.81 11.13 -9.63
CA PHE A 32 2.67 10.16 -8.96
C PHE A 32 4.13 10.23 -9.44
N ALA A 33 4.39 10.35 -10.75
CA ALA A 33 5.74 10.55 -11.27
C ALA A 33 6.37 11.87 -10.78
N ALA A 34 5.57 12.92 -10.60
CA ALA A 34 6.02 14.18 -9.99
C ALA A 34 6.42 13.98 -8.52
N ILE A 35 5.61 13.27 -7.72
CA ILE A 35 5.95 12.91 -6.32
C ILE A 35 7.25 12.10 -6.29
N VAL A 36 7.40 11.07 -7.12
CA VAL A 36 8.63 10.25 -7.22
C VAL A 36 9.85 11.10 -7.60
N SER A 37 9.68 12.12 -8.46
CA SER A 37 10.78 13.04 -8.80
C SER A 37 11.15 13.96 -7.63
N ALA A 38 10.17 14.42 -6.85
CA ALA A 38 10.38 15.31 -5.70
C ALA A 38 11.18 14.66 -4.56
N TYR A 39 11.20 13.32 -4.49
CA TYR A 39 11.99 12.55 -3.50
C TYR A 39 13.51 12.69 -3.71
N ARG A 40 13.97 13.10 -4.90
CA ARG A 40 15.40 13.27 -5.26
C ARG A 40 16.30 12.07 -4.85
N ILE A 41 15.78 10.86 -5.04
CA ILE A 41 16.51 9.60 -4.87
C ILE A 41 17.06 9.10 -6.21
N LEU A 42 16.23 9.14 -7.26
CA LEU A 42 16.58 8.71 -8.60
C LEU A 42 17.07 9.89 -9.46
N PRO A 43 17.95 9.65 -10.46
CA PRO A 43 18.35 10.67 -11.42
C PRO A 43 17.19 11.14 -12.30
N ALA A 44 17.29 12.37 -12.82
CA ALA A 44 16.29 12.95 -13.70
C ALA A 44 15.99 12.04 -14.92
N GLY A 45 14.71 11.86 -15.23
CA GLY A 45 14.23 10.94 -16.27
C GLY A 45 13.87 9.54 -15.77
N TRP A 46 14.53 9.02 -14.73
CA TRP A 46 14.25 7.66 -14.22
C TRP A 46 13.01 7.60 -13.31
N SER A 47 12.54 8.74 -12.78
CA SER A 47 11.34 8.81 -11.92
C SER A 47 10.08 8.27 -12.59
N GLY A 48 9.87 8.54 -13.89
CA GLY A 48 8.70 8.04 -14.63
C GLY A 48 8.74 6.54 -14.85
N ALA A 49 9.90 5.98 -15.17
CA ALA A 49 10.09 4.53 -15.33
C ALA A 49 9.90 3.79 -13.99
N PHE A 50 10.43 4.35 -12.89
CA PHE A 50 10.22 3.80 -11.56
C PHE A 50 8.77 3.91 -11.09
N ALA A 51 8.08 5.01 -11.38
CA ALA A 51 6.66 5.18 -11.06
C ALA A 51 5.80 4.08 -11.72
N TRP A 52 6.02 3.81 -13.01
CA TRP A 52 5.39 2.68 -13.71
C TRP A 52 5.76 1.32 -13.11
N LEU A 53 7.05 1.05 -12.86
CA LEU A 53 7.50 -0.21 -12.28
C LEU A 53 6.89 -0.47 -10.89
N PHE A 54 6.78 0.58 -10.06
CA PHE A 54 6.18 0.49 -8.73
C PHE A 54 4.68 0.19 -8.79
N VAL A 55 3.94 0.89 -9.65
CA VAL A 55 2.49 0.69 -9.84
C VAL A 55 2.19 -0.69 -10.44
N LEU A 56 3.01 -1.16 -11.38
CA LEU A 56 2.94 -2.53 -11.89
C LEU A 56 3.26 -3.56 -10.79
N GLY A 57 4.19 -3.26 -9.89
CA GLY A 57 4.49 -4.07 -8.71
C GLY A 57 3.30 -4.18 -7.74
N GLU A 58 2.63 -3.07 -7.42
CA GLU A 58 1.40 -3.06 -6.61
C GLU A 58 0.28 -3.87 -7.27
N ALA A 59 0.01 -3.63 -8.57
CA ALA A 59 -1.03 -4.35 -9.29
C ALA A 59 -0.74 -5.86 -9.41
N LEU A 60 0.50 -6.24 -9.73
CA LEU A 60 0.92 -7.63 -9.88
C LEU A 60 0.93 -8.37 -8.54
N SER A 61 1.41 -7.75 -7.46
CA SER A 61 1.39 -8.37 -6.13
C SER A 61 -0.03 -8.59 -5.62
N GLY A 62 -0.93 -7.61 -5.80
CA GLY A 62 -2.35 -7.77 -5.49
C GLY A 62 -3.01 -8.89 -6.31
N ALA A 63 -2.73 -8.97 -7.61
CA ALA A 63 -3.23 -10.05 -8.47
C ALA A 63 -2.69 -11.44 -8.08
N LEU A 64 -1.43 -11.56 -7.67
CA LEU A 64 -0.84 -12.82 -7.20
C LEU A 64 -1.33 -13.23 -5.81
N LEU A 65 -1.63 -12.28 -4.91
CA LEU A 65 -2.22 -12.55 -3.59
C LEU A 65 -3.64 -13.13 -3.70
N LEU A 66 -4.40 -12.74 -4.72
CA LEU A 66 -5.73 -13.31 -5.03
C LEU A 66 -5.68 -14.71 -5.67
N ALA A 67 -4.52 -15.18 -6.12
CA ALA A 67 -4.34 -16.48 -6.74
C ALA A 67 -3.73 -17.47 -5.74
N PRO A 68 -4.47 -18.45 -5.18
CA PRO A 68 -3.97 -19.30 -4.09
C PRO A 68 -2.65 -20.02 -4.42
N ALA A 69 -2.50 -20.50 -5.66
CA ALA A 69 -1.27 -21.15 -6.15
C ALA A 69 -0.05 -20.22 -6.31
N ARG A 70 -0.21 -18.90 -6.15
CA ARG A 70 0.89 -17.90 -6.24
C ARG A 70 0.92 -16.93 -5.06
N GLN A 71 0.10 -17.16 -4.03
CA GLN A 71 -0.06 -16.27 -2.86
C GLN A 71 1.28 -15.97 -2.17
N ALA A 72 2.20 -16.95 -2.12
CA ALA A 72 3.57 -16.77 -1.63
C ALA A 72 4.38 -15.73 -2.41
N ALA A 73 4.40 -15.83 -3.74
CA ALA A 73 5.10 -14.89 -4.62
C ALA A 73 4.41 -13.51 -4.63
N GLY A 74 3.09 -13.46 -4.47
CA GLY A 74 2.34 -12.23 -4.25
C GLY A 74 2.75 -11.54 -2.95
N ALA A 75 2.87 -12.28 -1.85
CA ALA A 75 3.33 -11.76 -0.55
C ALA A 75 4.80 -11.32 -0.59
N GLN A 76 5.69 -12.04 -1.28
CA GLN A 76 7.08 -11.62 -1.50
C GLN A 76 7.15 -10.30 -2.28
N LEU A 77 6.40 -10.18 -3.38
CA LEU A 77 6.39 -8.96 -4.19
C LEU A 77 5.75 -7.78 -3.44
N ALA A 78 4.66 -8.01 -2.70
CA ALA A 78 4.05 -7.00 -1.82
C ALA A 78 5.03 -6.52 -0.75
N LEU A 79 5.81 -7.41 -0.14
CA LEU A 79 6.83 -7.07 0.85
C LEU A 79 7.95 -6.23 0.23
N LEU A 80 8.41 -6.55 -0.98
CA LEU A 80 9.41 -5.76 -1.71
C LEU A 80 8.89 -4.35 -2.06
N VAL A 81 7.64 -4.23 -2.52
CA VAL A 81 6.98 -2.96 -2.83
C VAL A 81 6.83 -2.10 -1.57
N LEU A 82 6.33 -2.68 -0.47
CA LEU A 82 6.20 -2.01 0.83
C LEU A 82 7.58 -1.59 1.39
N ALA A 83 8.61 -2.43 1.26
CA ALA A 83 9.97 -2.11 1.70
C ALA A 83 10.56 -0.95 0.89
N ALA A 84 10.43 -0.96 -0.44
CA ALA A 84 10.89 0.12 -1.31
C ALA A 84 10.21 1.45 -0.96
N ALA A 85 8.88 1.45 -0.78
CA ALA A 85 8.13 2.64 -0.35
C ALA A 85 8.60 3.13 1.04
N THR A 86 8.79 2.22 1.99
CA THR A 86 9.19 2.56 3.37
C THR A 86 10.61 3.11 3.44
N LEU A 87 11.55 2.56 2.66
CA LEU A 87 12.92 3.08 2.55
C LEU A 87 12.94 4.47 1.91
N ALA A 88 12.23 4.67 0.80
CA ALA A 88 12.15 5.95 0.11
C ALA A 88 11.56 7.07 1.00
N LEU A 89 10.55 6.70 1.79
CA LEU A 89 9.90 7.56 2.78
C LEU A 89 10.81 7.90 3.97
N ALA A 90 11.42 6.89 4.59
CA ALA A 90 12.33 7.06 5.72
C ALA A 90 13.58 7.87 5.35
N PHE A 91 14.14 7.67 4.15
CA PHE A 91 15.28 8.41 3.65
C PHE A 91 14.98 9.91 3.45
N ASN A 92 13.78 10.26 2.98
CA ASN A 92 13.35 11.66 2.91
C ASN A 92 13.07 12.26 4.29
N LEU A 93 12.46 11.50 5.21
CA LEU A 93 12.28 11.93 6.61
C LEU A 93 13.62 12.21 7.33
N LEU A 94 14.65 11.39 7.08
CA LEU A 94 16.01 11.58 7.59
C LEU A 94 16.73 12.78 6.95
N ARG A 95 16.44 13.08 5.68
CA ARG A 95 16.88 14.33 5.00
C ARG A 95 16.09 15.58 5.45
N GLY A 96 15.07 15.42 6.29
CA GLY A 96 14.21 16.52 6.73
C GLY A 96 13.15 16.95 5.71
N HIS A 97 13.06 16.30 4.54
CA HIS A 97 12.03 16.55 3.54
C HIS A 97 10.68 16.02 4.04
N ARG A 98 9.80 16.92 4.49
CA ARG A 98 8.49 16.63 5.11
C ARG A 98 7.32 17.31 4.40
N ASP A 99 7.61 18.02 3.33
CA ASP A 99 6.72 18.80 2.48
C ASP A 99 6.11 17.97 1.34
N ILE A 100 6.78 16.87 0.95
CA ILE A 100 6.33 15.92 -0.07
C ILE A 100 5.23 14.99 0.47
N ASP A 101 4.40 14.44 -0.43
CA ASP A 101 3.39 13.41 -0.14
C ASP A 101 3.97 11.98 -0.27
N CYS A 102 3.26 11.00 0.29
CA CYS A 102 3.49 9.57 0.09
C CYS A 102 2.86 8.99 -1.19
N GLY A 103 1.87 9.66 -1.79
CA GLY A 103 1.10 9.11 -2.92
C GLY A 103 0.24 7.89 -2.57
N CYS A 104 0.03 7.63 -1.28
CA CYS A 104 -0.78 6.54 -0.74
C CYS A 104 -2.04 7.05 -0.02
N GLY A 105 -2.41 8.31 -0.25
CA GLY A 105 -3.70 8.90 0.12
C GLY A 105 -4.70 8.72 -1.03
N GLY A 106 -5.89 8.20 -0.72
CA GLY A 106 -6.95 7.94 -1.69
C GLY A 106 -7.62 9.22 -2.25
N PRO A 107 -8.85 9.15 -2.80
CA PRO A 107 -9.38 10.19 -3.68
C PRO A 107 -9.61 11.55 -3.00
N ALA A 108 -9.65 11.58 -1.67
CA ALA A 108 -9.69 12.81 -0.86
C ALA A 108 -8.41 13.67 -0.97
N ALA A 109 -7.29 13.12 -1.44
CA ALA A 109 -6.07 13.88 -1.72
C ALA A 109 -6.06 14.46 -3.15
N GLY A 110 -6.53 13.69 -4.14
CA GLY A 110 -6.44 14.00 -5.57
C GLY A 110 -7.63 14.78 -6.14
N GLY A 111 -7.67 16.09 -5.89
CA GLY A 111 -8.57 17.00 -6.62
C GLY A 111 -7.91 17.56 -7.89
N PRO A 112 -8.55 17.51 -9.08
CA PRO A 112 -7.92 17.98 -10.32
C PRO A 112 -7.52 19.46 -10.22
N GLY A 113 -6.27 19.76 -10.56
CA GLY A 113 -5.69 21.10 -10.47
C GLY A 113 -5.02 21.48 -9.14
N ARG A 114 -5.03 20.62 -8.11
CA ARG A 114 -4.29 20.87 -6.85
C ARG A 114 -2.88 20.28 -6.87
N GLY A 115 -1.96 20.98 -7.53
CA GLY A 115 -0.54 20.60 -7.53
C GLY A 115 0.08 20.61 -6.12
N ALA A 116 0.70 19.48 -5.74
CA ALA A 116 1.72 19.32 -4.68
C ALA A 116 1.43 19.90 -3.26
N GLN A 117 0.20 20.23 -2.90
CA GLN A 117 -0.08 21.08 -1.73
C GLN A 117 -0.35 20.31 -0.42
N ARG A 118 0.74 20.01 0.31
CA ARG A 118 0.79 19.82 1.79
C ARG A 118 0.26 18.51 2.41
N GLY A 119 0.39 17.37 1.73
CA GLY A 119 0.21 16.02 2.32
C GLY A 119 1.43 15.51 3.10
N GLY A 120 1.95 16.31 4.04
CA GLY A 120 3.34 16.20 4.51
C GLY A 120 3.80 14.86 5.10
N LEU A 121 4.94 14.39 4.60
CA LEU A 121 5.67 13.18 5.03
C LEU A 121 5.80 13.07 6.57
N SER A 122 5.43 11.91 7.12
CA SER A 122 5.44 11.66 8.57
C SER A 122 5.85 10.23 8.94
N TRP A 123 6.45 10.07 10.12
CA TRP A 123 6.84 8.76 10.67
C TRP A 123 5.66 7.78 10.85
N TRP A 124 4.42 8.29 10.92
CA TRP A 124 3.24 7.43 10.95
C TRP A 124 3.06 6.62 9.66
N LEU A 125 3.47 7.17 8.50
CA LEU A 125 3.40 6.46 7.23
C LEU A 125 4.45 5.34 7.14
N VAL A 126 5.61 5.49 7.81
CA VAL A 126 6.58 4.40 8.02
C VAL A 126 5.94 3.29 8.86
N LEU A 127 5.31 3.65 10.00
CA LEU A 127 4.64 2.70 10.89
C LEU A 127 3.49 1.96 10.19
N ARG A 128 2.69 2.67 9.39
CA ARG A 128 1.58 2.13 8.60
C ARG A 128 2.07 1.07 7.61
N ASN A 129 3.17 1.31 6.90
CA ASN A 129 3.72 0.35 5.94
C ASN A 129 4.44 -0.82 6.64
N ALA A 130 5.09 -0.57 7.77
CA ALA A 130 5.68 -1.63 8.61
C ALA A 130 4.59 -2.57 9.19
N ALA A 131 3.44 -2.03 9.60
CA ALA A 131 2.30 -2.82 10.04
C ALA A 131 1.72 -3.69 8.90
N LEU A 132 1.56 -3.13 7.69
CA LEU A 132 1.14 -3.91 6.50
C LEU A 132 2.15 -5.02 6.14
N ALA A 133 3.45 -4.73 6.23
CA ALA A 133 4.51 -5.71 5.98
C ALA A 133 4.50 -6.85 7.02
N LEU A 134 4.30 -6.53 8.30
CA LEU A 134 4.14 -7.52 9.37
C LEU A 134 2.86 -8.36 9.18
N TRP A 135 1.78 -7.76 8.67
CA TRP A 135 0.52 -8.46 8.38
C TRP A 135 0.61 -9.39 7.16
N ALA A 136 1.59 -9.17 6.27
CA ALA A 136 1.91 -10.08 5.16
C ALA A 136 2.74 -11.31 5.59
N ALA A 137 3.49 -11.23 6.70
CA ALA A 137 4.40 -12.30 7.13
C ALA A 137 3.70 -13.66 7.40
N PRO A 138 2.49 -13.73 7.99
CA PRO A 138 1.76 -15.00 8.14
C PRO A 138 1.43 -15.71 6.82
N ALA A 139 1.24 -14.98 5.72
CA ALA A 139 0.99 -15.57 4.40
C ALA A 139 2.25 -16.25 3.82
N LEU A 140 3.44 -15.67 4.05
CA LEU A 140 4.73 -16.29 3.71
C LEU A 140 4.95 -17.59 4.50
N ILE A 141 4.60 -17.59 5.79
CA ILE A 141 4.74 -18.76 6.68
C ILE A 141 3.75 -19.87 6.29
N SER A 142 2.50 -19.52 5.99
CA SER A 142 1.44 -20.52 5.77
C SER A 142 1.50 -21.18 4.39
N ALA A 143 2.10 -20.49 3.39
CA ALA A 143 2.44 -21.09 2.11
C ALA A 143 3.38 -22.30 2.22
N ALA A 144 4.14 -22.43 3.32
CA ALA A 144 5.05 -23.54 3.56
C ALA A 144 4.38 -24.82 4.12
N GLY A 145 3.08 -24.81 4.47
CA GLY A 145 2.46 -26.06 4.95
C GLY A 145 1.06 -26.00 5.58
N GLN A 146 0.01 -25.65 4.82
CA GLN A 146 -1.33 -26.17 5.15
C GLN A 146 -2.31 -26.20 3.95
N SER A 147 -2.51 -27.40 3.39
CA SER A 147 -3.47 -27.68 2.32
C SER A 147 -4.86 -28.00 2.88
N ARG A 148 -5.54 -27.03 3.50
CA ARG A 148 -6.95 -27.17 3.91
C ARG A 148 -7.85 -26.37 2.97
N GLY A 149 -8.75 -27.06 2.27
CA GLY A 149 -9.63 -26.46 1.26
C GLY A 149 -10.63 -25.48 1.89
N LEU A 150 -10.67 -24.26 1.33
CA LEU A 150 -11.57 -23.19 1.77
C LEU A 150 -13.03 -23.60 1.53
N GLN A 151 -13.88 -23.54 2.56
CA GLN A 151 -15.33 -23.76 2.40
C GLN A 151 -15.97 -22.50 1.79
N TRP A 152 -17.14 -22.61 1.14
CA TRP A 152 -17.84 -21.40 0.70
C TRP A 152 -18.18 -20.49 1.88
N ALA A 153 -18.51 -21.08 3.05
CA ALA A 153 -18.88 -20.36 4.26
C ALA A 153 -17.76 -19.39 4.71
N ASP A 154 -16.50 -19.83 4.61
CA ASP A 154 -15.33 -19.02 4.93
C ASP A 154 -15.20 -17.79 4.00
N SER A 155 -15.68 -17.89 2.76
CA SER A 155 -15.52 -16.83 1.76
C SER A 155 -16.30 -15.55 2.11
N ALA A 156 -17.45 -15.68 2.78
CA ALA A 156 -18.21 -14.54 3.29
C ALA A 156 -17.49 -13.85 4.46
N ALA A 157 -16.87 -14.62 5.36
CA ALA A 157 -16.08 -14.09 6.47
C ALA A 157 -14.78 -13.44 5.96
N VAL A 158 -14.09 -14.07 5.00
CA VAL A 158 -12.92 -13.52 4.30
C VAL A 158 -13.25 -12.18 3.63
N PHE A 159 -14.35 -12.10 2.87
CA PHE A 159 -14.78 -10.87 2.22
C PHE A 159 -15.14 -9.77 3.24
N GLY A 160 -15.96 -10.09 4.24
CA GLY A 160 -16.38 -9.13 5.27
C GLY A 160 -15.19 -8.56 6.06
N LEU A 161 -14.26 -9.42 6.49
CA LEU A 161 -13.08 -8.99 7.25
C LEU A 161 -12.07 -8.23 6.37
N ALA A 162 -11.94 -8.58 5.09
CA ALA A 162 -11.14 -7.82 4.13
C ALA A 162 -11.74 -6.43 3.84
N MET A 163 -13.05 -6.32 3.63
CA MET A 163 -13.72 -5.03 3.44
C MET A 163 -13.68 -4.15 4.70
N ALA A 164 -13.82 -4.74 5.90
CA ALA A 164 -13.64 -4.04 7.16
C ALA A 164 -12.20 -3.51 7.32
N ALA A 165 -11.19 -4.33 7.00
CA ALA A 165 -9.78 -3.93 7.02
C ALA A 165 -9.48 -2.78 6.04
N VAL A 166 -10.01 -2.85 4.81
CA VAL A 166 -9.88 -1.79 3.80
C VAL A 166 -10.59 -0.51 4.25
N GLY A 167 -11.79 -0.61 4.82
CA GLY A 167 -12.52 0.52 5.39
C GLY A 167 -11.78 1.20 6.54
N LEU A 168 -11.24 0.42 7.48
CA LEU A 168 -10.38 0.91 8.57
C LEU A 168 -9.10 1.58 8.05
N TYR A 169 -8.46 1.01 7.03
CA TYR A 169 -7.31 1.61 6.36
C TYR A 169 -7.65 2.98 5.76
N PHE A 170 -8.69 3.09 4.92
CA PHE A 170 -9.05 4.35 4.28
C PHE A 170 -9.55 5.41 5.28
N THR A 171 -10.35 5.03 6.28
CA THR A 171 -10.82 5.96 7.32
C THR A 171 -9.68 6.48 8.19
N ALA A 172 -8.76 5.62 8.65
CA ALA A 172 -7.57 6.06 9.37
C ALA A 172 -6.72 7.03 8.53
N ASN A 173 -6.47 6.70 7.26
CA ASN A 173 -5.71 7.52 6.32
C ASN A 173 -6.38 8.92 6.12
N HIS A 174 -7.71 8.96 6.07
CA HIS A 174 -8.50 10.21 5.99
C HIS A 174 -8.44 11.04 7.28
N LEU A 175 -8.54 10.41 8.46
CA LEU A 175 -8.38 11.10 9.74
C LEU A 175 -6.97 11.71 9.87
N LEU A 176 -5.92 10.98 9.46
CA LEU A 176 -4.53 11.46 9.48
C LEU A 176 -4.33 12.67 8.56
N ALA A 177 -4.80 12.60 7.32
CA ALA A 177 -4.77 13.74 6.39
C ALA A 177 -5.51 14.96 6.95
N SER A 178 -6.68 14.74 7.59
CA SER A 178 -7.48 15.80 8.21
C SER A 178 -6.75 16.44 9.40
N HIS A 179 -6.16 15.64 10.29
CA HIS A 179 -5.42 16.12 11.46
C HIS A 179 -4.13 16.86 11.07
N LEU A 180 -3.36 16.35 10.10
CA LEU A 180 -2.18 17.04 9.58
C LEU A 180 -2.52 18.38 8.93
N LYS A 181 -3.67 18.47 8.25
CA LYS A 181 -4.18 19.72 7.67
C LYS A 181 -4.55 20.73 8.76
N LEU A 182 -5.24 20.31 9.82
CA LEU A 182 -5.64 21.17 10.94
C LEU A 182 -4.45 21.71 11.75
N ARG A 183 -3.35 20.95 11.87
CA ARG A 183 -2.13 21.37 12.57
C ARG A 183 -1.24 22.33 11.77
N ASN A 184 -1.60 22.61 10.51
CA ASN A 184 -0.85 23.46 9.58
C ASN A 184 -1.66 24.71 9.15
N LEU A 185 -2.62 25.12 10.00
CA LEU A 185 -3.43 26.34 9.93
C LEU A 185 -3.09 27.24 11.11
#